data_AF-A0A087H425-F1
#
_entry.id   AF-A0A087H425-F1
#
_cell.length_a   1.000
_cell.length_b   1.000
_cell.length_c   1.000
_cell.angle_alpha   90.00
_cell.angle_beta   90.00
_cell.angle_gamma   90.00
#
_symmetry.space_group_name_H-M   'P 1'
#
loop_
_entity.id
_entity.type
_entity.pdbx_description
1 polymer ?
#
loop_
_entity_poly.entity_id
_entity_poly.type
_entity_poly.pdbx_seq_one_letter_code
_entity_poly.pdbx_strand_id
1 'polypeptide(L)'
;MKFYVVGADLQVYPNVCEQSEQILHKVLLNGRSPKDTFVNCRFDLVNVFSARLTNEEAKKLKGENGISMVAEEVLLNFEEVPTHVCKTCDY
;
A
#
# COMPACT_ATOMS: atom_id res chain seq x y z
N MET A 1 -13.46 -6.89 2.38
CA MET A 1 -12.16 -6.23 2.13
C MET A 1 -11.87 -5.30 3.29
N LYS A 2 -10.60 -5.18 3.68
CA LYS A 2 -10.14 -4.35 4.78
C LYS A 2 -8.96 -3.49 4.35
N PHE A 3 -8.65 -2.46 5.11
CA PHE A 3 -7.45 -1.65 4.88
C PHE A 3 -6.25 -2.32 5.52
N TYR A 4 -5.11 -2.25 4.84
CA TYR A 4 -3.85 -2.76 5.33
C TYR A 4 -2.77 -1.73 5.09
N VAL A 5 -1.93 -1.49 6.10
CA VAL A 5 -0.64 -0.81 5.91
C VAL A 5 0.38 -1.87 5.51
N VAL A 6 1.15 -1.56 4.49
CA VAL A 6 2.19 -2.40 3.90
C VAL A 6 3.52 -1.67 4.05
N GLY A 7 4.40 -2.21 4.88
CA GLY A 7 5.78 -1.75 4.99
C GLY A 7 6.71 -2.57 4.12
N ALA A 8 7.64 -1.89 3.46
CA ALA A 8 8.59 -2.50 2.55
C ALA A 8 10.04 -2.19 2.96
N ASP A 9 10.93 -3.14 2.72
CA ASP A 9 12.37 -2.97 2.88
C ASP A 9 12.90 -1.98 1.84
N LEU A 10 13.57 -0.93 2.30
CA LEU A 10 14.18 0.10 1.47
C LEU A 10 15.27 -0.41 0.51
N GLN A 11 15.92 -1.53 0.84
CA GLN A 11 16.94 -2.12 -0.05
C GLN A 11 16.31 -2.82 -1.25
N VAL A 12 15.09 -3.35 -1.10
CA VAL A 12 14.37 -4.05 -2.16
C VAL A 12 13.44 -3.10 -2.90
N TYR A 13 12.79 -2.20 -2.17
CA TYR A 13 11.86 -1.19 -2.67
C TYR A 13 12.28 0.19 -2.17
N PRO A 14 13.24 0.86 -2.85
CA PRO A 14 13.72 2.18 -2.44
C PRO A 14 12.64 3.25 -2.40
N ASN A 15 11.58 3.09 -3.20
CA ASN A 15 10.40 3.96 -3.20
C ASN A 15 9.13 3.11 -3.37
N VAL A 16 8.60 2.63 -2.24
CA VAL A 16 7.42 1.74 -2.25
C VAL A 16 6.20 2.41 -2.87
N CYS A 17 6.14 3.73 -2.86
CA CYS A 17 5.02 4.49 -3.38
C CYS A 17 4.95 4.44 -4.90
N GLU A 18 6.07 4.73 -5.57
CA GLU A 18 6.19 4.58 -7.03
C GLU A 18 6.01 3.13 -7.48
N GLN A 19 6.38 2.19 -6.61
CA GLN A 19 6.39 0.74 -6.91
C GLN A 19 5.11 0.03 -6.44
N SER A 20 4.20 0.73 -5.78
CA SER A 20 3.02 0.15 -5.15
C SER A 20 2.10 -0.57 -6.15
N GLU A 21 1.92 -0.02 -7.36
CA GLU A 21 1.12 -0.67 -8.40
C GLU A 21 1.74 -2.00 -8.84
N GLN A 22 3.06 -2.06 -8.99
CA GLN A 22 3.77 -3.28 -9.38
C GLN A 22 3.67 -4.35 -8.29
N ILE A 23 3.82 -3.95 -7.02
CA ILE A 23 3.67 -4.83 -5.87
C ILE A 23 2.23 -5.39 -5.80
N LEU A 24 1.23 -4.51 -5.95
CA LEU A 24 -0.17 -4.90 -5.92
C LEU A 24 -0.53 -5.84 -7.08
N HIS A 25 0.00 -5.61 -8.28
CA HIS A 25 -0.24 -6.49 -9.43
C HIS A 25 0.11 -7.96 -9.19
N LYS A 26 1.11 -8.24 -8.34
CA LYS A 26 1.53 -9.61 -8.02
C LYS A 26 0.55 -10.34 -7.12
N VAL A 27 -0.20 -9.61 -6.28
CA VAL A 27 -0.99 -10.19 -5.19
C VAL A 27 -2.49 -10.12 -5.43
N LEU A 28 -2.96 -9.15 -6.23
CA LEU A 28 -4.37 -8.93 -6.50
C LEU A 28 -5.01 -10.12 -7.24
N LEU A 29 -6.21 -10.47 -6.80
CA LEU A 29 -7.00 -11.57 -7.38
C LEU A 29 -8.20 -11.02 -8.16
N ASN A 30 -8.82 -11.88 -8.97
CA ASN A 30 -10.11 -11.61 -9.63
C ASN A 30 -10.11 -10.39 -10.57
N GLY A 31 -9.01 -10.12 -11.27
CA GLY A 31 -8.95 -9.05 -12.27
C GLY A 31 -9.00 -7.62 -11.70
N ARG A 32 -8.74 -7.47 -10.39
CA ARG A 32 -8.71 -6.16 -9.74
C ARG A 32 -7.53 -5.32 -10.22
N SER A 33 -7.78 -4.03 -10.39
CA SER A 33 -6.73 -3.05 -10.69
C SER A 33 -6.05 -2.57 -9.40
N PRO A 34 -4.73 -2.37 -9.40
CA PRO A 34 -4.03 -1.68 -8.32
C PRO A 34 -4.61 -0.30 -8.01
N LYS A 35 -5.09 0.42 -9.03
CA LYS A 35 -5.65 1.78 -8.88
C LYS A 35 -6.93 1.82 -8.04
N ASP A 36 -7.71 0.74 -8.05
CA ASP A 36 -8.94 0.62 -7.26
C ASP A 36 -8.68 0.16 -5.82
N THR A 37 -7.41 -0.15 -5.52
CA THR A 37 -6.98 -0.83 -4.30
C THR A 37 -6.02 0.04 -3.49
N PHE A 38 -5.21 0.84 -4.17
CA PHE A 38 -4.30 1.80 -3.56
C PHE A 38 -5.07 2.94 -2.91
N VAL A 39 -4.68 3.30 -1.69
CA VAL A 39 -5.40 4.31 -0.90
C VAL A 39 -4.52 5.51 -0.66
N ASN A 40 -3.32 5.32 -0.11
CA ASN A 40 -2.43 6.42 0.21
C ASN A 40 -1.00 5.94 0.48
N CYS A 41 -0.05 6.86 0.31
CA CYS A 41 1.32 6.73 0.74
C CYS A 41 1.57 7.47 2.05
N ARG A 42 2.37 6.88 2.93
CA ARG A 42 2.73 7.48 4.21
C ARG A 42 4.25 7.52 4.35
N PHE A 43 4.79 8.74 4.28
CA PHE A 43 6.22 9.01 4.39
C PHE A 43 6.66 9.35 5.82
N ASP A 44 5.70 9.64 6.70
CA ASP A 44 5.92 9.94 8.11
C ASP A 44 6.38 8.73 8.92
N LEU A 45 6.08 7.52 8.44
CA LEU A 45 6.41 6.25 9.07
C LEU A 45 6.99 5.27 8.05
N VAL A 46 8.26 5.48 7.67
CA VAL A 46 9.13 4.46 7.04
C VAL A 46 8.51 3.70 5.85
N ASN A 47 8.60 4.25 4.64
CA ASN A 47 8.37 3.55 3.36
C ASN A 47 7.19 2.56 3.36
N VAL A 48 5.99 3.07 3.63
CA VAL A 48 4.75 2.28 3.67
C VAL A 48 3.66 2.83 2.76
N PHE A 49 2.73 1.96 2.34
CA PHE A 49 1.48 2.34 1.68
C PHE A 49 0.27 1.65 2.29
N SER A 50 -0.90 2.27 2.15
CA SER A 50 -2.19 1.67 2.54
C SER A 50 -2.94 1.13 1.32
N ALA A 51 -3.47 -0.09 1.42
CA ALA A 51 -4.26 -0.72 0.36
C ALA A 51 -5.48 -1.48 0.90
N ARG A 52 -6.54 -1.53 0.10
CA ARG A 52 -7.78 -2.26 0.41
C ARG A 52 -7.73 -3.70 -0.12
N LEU A 53 -7.39 -4.64 0.75
CA LEU A 53 -7.15 -6.04 0.39
C LEU A 53 -8.20 -6.98 0.98
N THR A 54 -8.39 -8.13 0.32
CA THR A 54 -8.98 -9.33 0.93
C THR A 54 -7.96 -9.99 1.86
N ASN A 55 -8.44 -10.90 2.73
CA ASN A 55 -7.55 -11.63 3.63
C ASN A 55 -6.57 -12.53 2.86
N GLU A 56 -6.95 -13.03 1.69
CA GLU A 56 -6.09 -13.87 0.84
C GLU A 56 -4.99 -13.05 0.17
N GLU A 57 -5.33 -11.90 -0.42
CA GLU A 57 -4.35 -10.99 -1.03
C GLU A 57 -3.36 -10.47 0.02
N ALA A 58 -3.82 -10.13 1.22
CA ALA A 58 -2.95 -9.71 2.32
C ALA A 58 -2.01 -10.83 2.78
N LYS A 59 -2.47 -12.09 2.81
CA LYS A 59 -1.60 -13.25 3.11
C LYS A 59 -0.54 -13.47 2.03
N LYS A 60 -0.90 -13.30 0.75
CA LYS A 60 0.08 -13.38 -0.34
C LYS A 60 1.13 -12.27 -0.22
N LEU A 61 0.70 -11.06 0.10
CA LEU A 61 1.58 -9.91 0.25
C LEU A 61 2.59 -10.09 1.40
N LYS A 62 2.22 -10.76 2.49
CA LYS A 62 3.15 -11.14 3.56
C LYS A 62 4.28 -12.08 3.12
N GLY A 63 4.07 -12.84 2.05
CA GLY A 63 5.06 -13.77 1.50
C GLY A 63 5.89 -13.17 0.37
N GLU A 64 5.62 -11.94 -0.05
CA GLU A 64 6.33 -11.30 -1.16
C GLU A 64 7.69 -10.78 -0.70
N ASN A 65 8.71 -10.98 -1.54
CA ASN A 65 10.06 -10.53 -1.23
C ASN A 65 10.12 -9.01 -1.05
N GLY A 66 10.79 -8.54 0.01
CA GLY A 66 10.92 -7.12 0.32
C GLY A 66 9.71 -6.51 1.03
N ILE A 67 8.66 -7.27 1.32
CA ILE A 67 7.58 -6.81 2.22
C ILE A 67 7.96 -7.19 3.66
N SER A 68 8.16 -6.18 4.51
CA SER A 68 8.58 -6.34 5.90
C SER A 68 7.39 -6.36 6.88
N MET A 69 6.27 -5.75 6.49
CA MET A 69 5.09 -5.66 7.35
C MET A 69 3.80 -5.63 6.54
N VAL A 70 2.78 -6.37 6.98
CA VAL A 70 1.39 -6.22 6.52
C VAL A 70 0.48 -6.30 7.74
N ALA A 71 -0.10 -5.16 8.11
CA ALA A 71 -0.99 -5.04 9.27
C ALA A 71 -2.35 -4.50 8.84
N GLU A 72 -3.42 -5.07 9.39
CA GLU A 72 -4.76 -4.54 9.20
C GLU A 72 -4.82 -3.15 9.84
N GLU A 73 -5.27 -2.18 9.06
CA GLU A 73 -5.46 -0.82 9.51
C GLU A 73 -6.92 -0.61 9.90
N VAL A 74 -7.15 -0.30 11.17
CA VAL A 74 -8.43 0.25 11.61
C VAL A 74 -8.39 1.74 11.28
N LEU A 75 -8.89 2.10 10.10
CA LEU A 75 -9.15 3.49 9.76
C LEU A 75 -10.25 4.01 10.71
N LEU A 76 -9.86 4.65 11.80
CA LEU A 76 -10.78 5.43 12.62
C LEU A 76 -11.34 6.53 11.73
N ASN A 77 -12.64 6.45 11.41
CA ASN A 77 -13.42 7.37 10.57
C ASN A 77 -12.64 8.60 10.08
N PHE A 78 -11.96 8.43 8.96
CA PHE A 78 -11.31 9.51 8.25
C PHE A 78 -12.35 10.29 7.45
N GLU A 79 -13.20 11.06 8.14
CA GLU A 79 -13.80 12.25 7.51
C GLU A 79 -12.75 13.36 7.31
N GLU A 80 -11.52 13.20 7.84
CA GLU A 80 -10.47 14.22 7.76
C GLU A 80 -9.04 13.63 7.58
N VAL A 81 -8.78 12.74 6.61
CA VAL A 81 -7.41 12.79 6.02
C VAL A 81 -7.44 13.96 5.04
N PRO A 82 -6.67 15.04 5.24
CA PRO A 82 -6.43 15.95 4.14
C PRO A 82 -5.75 15.13 3.06
N THR A 83 -6.48 14.92 1.96
CA THR A 83 -5.97 14.49 0.67
C THR A 83 -4.82 15.42 0.29
N HIS A 84 -3.62 15.14 0.81
CA HIS A 84 -2.38 15.47 0.13
C HIS A 84 -2.29 14.50 -1.06
N VAL A 85 -3.27 14.65 -1.94
CA VAL A 85 -3.19 14.29 -3.34
C VAL A 85 -1.90 14.95 -3.79
N CYS A 86 -0.94 14.11 -4.14
CA CYS A 86 0.31 14.49 -4.77
C CYS A 86 -0.03 15.43 -5.95
N LYS A 87 0.04 16.74 -5.69
CA LYS A 87 0.11 17.77 -6.71
C LYS A 87 1.58 18.15 -6.75
N THR A 88 2.21 17.76 -7.85
CA THR A 88 3.56 18.15 -8.29
C THR A 88 4.73 17.67 -7.42
N CYS A 89 5.23 16.48 -7.72
CA CYS A 89 6.67 16.20 -7.62
C CYS A 89 7.34 16.73 -8.90
N ASP A 90 7.58 18.04 -8.96
CA ASP A 90 8.51 18.62 -9.93
C ASP A 90 9.80 18.94 -9.17
N TYR A 91 10.90 18.29 -9.57
CA TYR A 91 12.27 18.63 -9.20
C TYR A 91 12.81 19.72 -10.13
#